data_AF-Q81FM8-F1
#
_entry.id   AF-Q81FM8-F1
#
_cell.length_a   1.000
_cell.length_b   1.000
_cell.length_c   1.000
_cell.angle_alpha   90.00
_cell.angle_beta   90.00
_cell.angle_gamma   90.00
#
_symmetry.space_group_name_H-M   'P 1'
#
loop_
_entity.id
_entity.type
_entity.pdbx_description
1 polymer ?
#
loop_
_entity_poly.entity_id
_entity_poly.type
_entity_poly.pdbx_seq_one_letter_code
_entity_poly.pdbx_strand_id
1 'polypeptide(L)'
;MDGNLIKYPDDQFQGSFVFMDTQSGEVRAIGAGRKESKSTFKGHNMATDLKRQVGSTMKPIFDYGPAIENLQWSTYHQLNDSEYTYSNGKKIQNATKSYKGDVSLREALKKSLNIPALKTAQTVGLNKSKEFAEGLGMTFKEGKVYESTAIGSNDSSPLEVAGAYATFGNSGNYNKPHFVKEVTFPDGKKKSFKPKEHRAMQDYTAYMVTDVLRDVVKPGSGGTGPTAYVSGVDVAGKTGTQNFDESVLQKYDIPADANRDSWFAGYTPQYTMAVWTGYEKDGPKNYVSDRSTRIAQQMFQVMMSKFATDKSRFERPSSVQEINGELYVKGAKKDAIKQIKVDAPSGLNVTFDGASTVTLNWSGPAEVDAYAASYKATDGSSGSLSISGTTATLGGIKPGVTYSFSVVAKKGTGTSPAVGASFTAPGGTPDAKKAEEEAKKKADEEAKKKADEEAQKKANEDKVKQDEAKKKAEEEAKKQQEQQQEQQRKQQEEAQKKADEEARRKAEEEAKKKAEEEAKKKAEEEAKKKAEEEAKKQQEQQHQNPGGDTPHADGAVVTTES
;
A
#
# COMPACT_ATOMS: atom_id res chain seq x y z
N MET A 1 -8.58 -17.66 6.20
CA MET A 1 -7.83 -16.50 6.71
C MET A 1 -8.63 -15.95 7.86
N ASP A 2 -8.02 -15.85 9.03
CA ASP A 2 -8.67 -15.25 10.20
C ASP A 2 -8.80 -13.76 9.85
N GLY A 3 -10.03 -13.23 9.81
CA GLY A 3 -10.38 -11.95 9.19
C GLY A 3 -9.79 -10.68 9.83
N ASN A 4 -8.73 -10.80 10.62
CA ASN A 4 -8.14 -9.74 11.46
C ASN A 4 -6.74 -9.26 11.00
N LEU A 5 -6.27 -9.65 9.80
CA LEU A 5 -4.93 -9.26 9.31
C LEU A 5 -4.80 -7.78 8.92
N ILE A 6 -5.92 -7.13 8.57
CA ILE A 6 -5.94 -5.74 8.11
C ILE A 6 -7.00 -5.00 8.90
N LYS A 7 -6.59 -3.92 9.58
CA LYS A 7 -7.48 -3.05 10.33
C LYS A 7 -8.01 -1.97 9.41
N TYR A 8 -9.32 -1.99 9.17
CA TYR A 8 -10.01 -0.98 8.38
C TYR A 8 -10.51 0.17 9.27
N PRO A 9 -10.70 1.38 8.72
CA PRO A 9 -11.12 2.55 9.50
C PRO A 9 -12.51 2.36 10.11
N ASP A 10 -13.42 1.79 9.33
CA ASP A 10 -14.81 1.51 9.69
C ASP A 10 -15.39 0.39 8.81
N ASP A 11 -16.68 0.14 8.99
CA ASP A 11 -17.45 -0.89 8.29
C ASP A 11 -17.90 -0.48 6.87
N GLN A 12 -17.91 0.81 6.55
CA GLN A 12 -18.29 1.33 5.24
C GLN A 12 -17.10 1.38 4.27
N PHE A 13 -15.87 1.41 4.79
CA PHE A 13 -14.66 1.39 3.99
C PHE A 13 -14.55 0.10 3.17
N GLN A 14 -14.34 0.24 1.87
CA GLN A 14 -14.31 -0.88 0.94
C GLN A 14 -12.89 -1.22 0.51
N GLY A 15 -12.72 -2.49 0.12
CA GLY A 15 -11.52 -3.00 -0.52
C GLY A 15 -11.93 -3.96 -1.63
N SER A 16 -11.37 -3.75 -2.82
CA SER A 16 -11.62 -4.54 -4.02
C SER A 16 -10.31 -4.90 -4.68
N PHE A 17 -10.19 -6.10 -5.24
CA PHE A 17 -8.97 -6.54 -5.88
C PHE A 17 -9.17 -7.59 -6.96
N VAL A 18 -8.18 -7.68 -7.85
CA VAL A 18 -7.96 -8.81 -8.76
C VAL A 18 -6.55 -9.34 -8.52
N PHE A 19 -6.42 -10.65 -8.34
CA PHE A 19 -5.15 -11.37 -8.21
C PHE A 19 -5.07 -12.39 -9.34
N MET A 20 -4.04 -12.28 -10.19
CA MET A 20 -3.94 -13.04 -11.43
C MET A 20 -2.52 -13.51 -11.70
N ASP A 21 -2.41 -14.53 -12.54
CA ASP A 21 -1.16 -15.04 -13.08
C ASP A 21 -0.53 -14.00 -14.03
N THR A 22 0.73 -13.61 -13.78
CA THR A 22 1.40 -12.55 -14.54
C THR A 22 1.63 -12.94 -16.00
N GLN A 23 2.01 -14.19 -16.24
CA GLN A 23 2.39 -14.65 -17.58
C GLN A 23 1.15 -14.88 -18.45
N SER A 24 0.10 -15.51 -17.90
CA SER A 24 -1.07 -15.93 -18.68
C SER A 24 -2.26 -14.97 -18.61
N GLY A 25 -2.33 -14.07 -17.62
CA GLY A 25 -3.53 -13.24 -17.39
C GLY A 25 -4.73 -14.02 -16.83
N GLU A 26 -4.54 -15.26 -16.37
CA GLU A 26 -5.58 -16.05 -15.72
C GLU A 26 -5.90 -15.48 -14.33
N VAL A 27 -7.15 -15.08 -14.10
CA VAL A 27 -7.58 -14.57 -12.79
C VAL A 27 -7.69 -15.74 -11.80
N ARG A 28 -6.90 -15.66 -10.72
CA ARG A 28 -6.83 -16.71 -9.68
C ARG A 28 -7.74 -16.41 -8.49
N ALA A 29 -7.93 -15.13 -8.18
CA ALA A 29 -8.87 -14.68 -7.16
C ALA A 29 -9.39 -13.27 -7.48
N ILE A 30 -10.61 -13.00 -7.03
CA ILE A 30 -11.28 -11.72 -7.16
C ILE A 30 -11.99 -11.37 -5.85
N GLY A 31 -11.87 -10.12 -5.42
CA GLY A 31 -12.57 -9.59 -4.25
C GLY A 31 -13.39 -8.37 -4.64
N ALA A 32 -14.71 -8.47 -4.52
CA ALA A 32 -15.65 -7.48 -5.04
C ALA A 32 -15.97 -6.31 -4.10
N GLY A 33 -15.61 -6.41 -2.82
CA GLY A 33 -16.03 -5.48 -1.76
C GLY A 33 -16.11 -6.17 -0.39
N ARG A 34 -16.40 -5.41 0.66
CA ARG A 34 -16.51 -5.84 2.06
C ARG A 34 -17.94 -5.68 2.60
N LYS A 35 -18.28 -6.52 3.58
CA LYS A 35 -19.58 -6.51 4.29
C LYS A 35 -20.79 -6.46 3.35
N GLU A 36 -21.63 -5.43 3.46
CA GLU A 36 -22.85 -5.27 2.66
C GLU A 36 -22.56 -5.07 1.16
N SER A 37 -21.34 -4.65 0.83
CA SER A 37 -20.86 -4.50 -0.54
C SER A 37 -20.24 -5.78 -1.11
N LYS A 38 -20.37 -6.92 -0.41
CA LYS A 38 -20.01 -8.22 -0.97
C LYS A 38 -20.90 -8.51 -2.18
N SER A 39 -20.33 -9.19 -3.17
CA SER A 39 -21.06 -9.55 -4.38
C SER A 39 -22.28 -10.41 -4.06
N THR A 40 -23.43 -9.99 -4.55
CA THR A 40 -24.68 -10.75 -4.62
C THR A 40 -24.98 -11.12 -6.07
N PHE A 41 -25.91 -12.05 -6.32
CA PHE A 41 -26.31 -12.38 -7.68
C PHE A 41 -26.86 -11.13 -8.40
N LYS A 42 -26.25 -10.75 -9.53
CA LYS A 42 -26.51 -9.49 -10.25
C LYS A 42 -26.17 -8.20 -9.46
N GLY A 43 -25.41 -8.31 -8.38
CA GLY A 43 -24.89 -7.16 -7.64
C GLY A 43 -23.71 -6.48 -8.35
N HIS A 44 -23.35 -5.29 -7.89
CA HIS A 44 -22.20 -4.55 -8.40
C HIS A 44 -20.88 -5.19 -7.95
N ASN A 45 -19.99 -5.53 -8.87
CA ASN A 45 -18.68 -6.08 -8.54
C ASN A 45 -17.59 -5.02 -8.73
N MET A 46 -17.08 -4.43 -7.66
CA MET A 46 -16.07 -3.37 -7.76
C MET A 46 -14.73 -3.85 -8.32
N ALA A 47 -14.50 -5.15 -8.47
CA ALA A 47 -13.27 -5.63 -9.09
C ALA A 47 -13.33 -5.54 -10.62
N THR A 48 -14.53 -5.54 -11.21
CA THR A 48 -14.74 -5.52 -12.67
C THR A 48 -15.50 -4.27 -13.15
N ASP A 49 -16.40 -3.76 -12.34
CA ASP A 49 -17.39 -2.76 -12.74
C ASP A 49 -17.07 -1.37 -12.20
N LEU A 50 -16.07 -1.25 -11.32
CA LEU A 50 -15.69 0.01 -10.71
C LEU A 50 -15.25 1.02 -11.76
N LYS A 51 -15.81 2.23 -11.67
CA LYS A 51 -15.42 3.40 -12.46
C LYS A 51 -14.94 4.48 -11.51
N ARG A 52 -13.68 4.36 -11.13
CA ARG A 52 -12.96 5.30 -10.26
C ARG A 52 -11.64 5.66 -10.89
N GLN A 53 -11.26 6.92 -10.75
CA GLN A 53 -9.98 7.42 -11.21
C GLN A 53 -8.84 6.64 -10.54
N VAL A 54 -7.87 6.19 -11.33
CA VAL A 54 -6.83 5.28 -10.84
C VAL A 54 -5.63 5.98 -10.19
N GLY A 55 -5.52 7.30 -10.37
CA GLY A 55 -4.44 8.09 -9.81
C GLY A 55 -3.09 7.72 -10.40
N SER A 56 -2.06 7.91 -9.59
CA SER A 56 -0.67 7.74 -10.04
C SER A 56 -0.29 6.31 -10.49
N THR A 57 -1.17 5.32 -10.41
CA THR A 57 -0.96 4.02 -11.09
C THR A 57 -1.00 4.15 -12.62
N MET A 58 -1.55 5.24 -13.15
CA MET A 58 -1.53 5.54 -14.59
C MET A 58 -0.15 5.94 -15.11
N LYS A 59 0.75 6.46 -14.25
CA LYS A 59 2.03 7.06 -14.70
C LYS A 59 2.94 6.12 -15.49
N PRO A 60 3.13 4.84 -15.08
CA PRO A 60 3.86 3.87 -15.90
C PRO A 60 3.16 3.58 -17.24
N ILE A 61 1.83 3.64 -17.26
CA ILE A 61 1.00 3.26 -18.42
C ILE A 61 0.91 4.40 -19.44
N PHE A 62 0.77 5.65 -19.00
CA PHE A 62 0.46 6.78 -19.87
C PHE A 62 1.63 7.75 -20.09
N ASP A 63 2.63 7.76 -19.20
CA ASP A 63 3.72 8.73 -19.27
C ASP A 63 5.06 8.05 -19.53
N TYR A 64 5.55 7.30 -18.55
CA TYR A 64 6.94 6.84 -18.55
C TYR A 64 7.17 5.61 -19.42
N GLY A 65 6.21 4.67 -19.45
CA GLY A 65 6.22 3.54 -20.39
C GLY A 65 6.29 4.00 -21.84
N PRO A 66 5.36 4.85 -22.33
CA PRO A 66 5.42 5.31 -23.71
C PRO A 66 6.61 6.25 -23.98
N ALA A 67 7.15 6.97 -23.00
CA ALA A 67 8.39 7.73 -23.17
C ALA A 67 9.60 6.82 -23.41
N ILE A 68 9.74 5.74 -22.64
CA ILE A 68 10.80 4.74 -22.87
C ILE A 68 10.57 4.04 -24.22
N GLU A 69 9.34 3.66 -24.54
CA GLU A 69 9.01 2.96 -25.78
C GLU A 69 9.31 3.80 -27.03
N ASN A 70 8.79 5.03 -27.07
CA ASN A 70 8.79 5.87 -28.28
C ASN A 70 9.99 6.81 -28.38
N LEU A 71 10.53 7.24 -27.24
CA LEU A 71 11.64 8.21 -27.19
C LEU A 71 12.95 7.60 -26.71
N GLN A 72 12.93 6.32 -26.29
CA GLN A 72 14.08 5.58 -25.79
C GLN A 72 14.79 6.29 -24.62
N TRP A 73 14.04 7.01 -23.81
CA TRP A 73 14.55 7.70 -22.63
C TRP A 73 15.19 6.71 -21.66
N SER A 74 16.33 7.11 -21.10
CA SER A 74 16.96 6.34 -20.02
C SER A 74 16.22 6.54 -18.70
N THR A 75 16.44 5.65 -17.72
CA THR A 75 15.92 5.89 -16.36
C THR A 75 16.59 7.11 -15.70
N TYR A 76 17.71 7.59 -16.25
CA TYR A 76 18.37 8.83 -15.86
C TYR A 76 17.74 10.10 -16.44
N HIS A 77 16.92 9.99 -17.50
CA HIS A 77 16.43 11.14 -18.27
C HIS A 77 15.98 12.29 -17.36
N GLN A 78 16.57 13.47 -17.53
CA GLN A 78 16.41 14.58 -16.60
C GLN A 78 15.09 15.31 -16.88
N LEU A 79 14.27 15.38 -15.85
CA LEU A 79 12.98 16.03 -15.85
C LEU A 79 13.00 17.17 -14.84
N ASN A 80 12.57 18.33 -15.28
CA ASN A 80 12.53 19.50 -14.43
C ASN A 80 11.20 19.55 -13.65
N ASP A 81 11.27 19.39 -12.33
CA ASP A 81 10.16 19.54 -11.40
C ASP A 81 10.17 20.97 -10.82
N SER A 82 9.49 21.89 -11.51
CA SER A 82 9.31 23.30 -11.17
C SER A 82 7.85 23.70 -11.38
N GLU A 83 7.47 24.92 -11.00
CA GLU A 83 6.14 25.46 -11.32
C GLU A 83 5.79 25.23 -12.81
N TYR A 84 4.57 24.75 -13.04
CA TYR A 84 4.12 24.33 -14.35
C TYR A 84 2.58 24.37 -14.45
N THR A 85 2.08 24.35 -15.67
CA THR A 85 0.65 24.42 -15.97
C THR A 85 0.25 23.35 -16.98
N TYR A 86 -1.02 22.99 -16.94
CA TYR A 86 -1.71 22.40 -18.07
C TYR A 86 -1.72 23.39 -19.25
N SER A 87 -1.98 22.89 -20.47
CA SER A 87 -2.11 23.71 -21.68
C SER A 87 -3.23 24.75 -21.59
N ASN A 88 -4.24 24.52 -20.74
CA ASN A 88 -5.30 25.48 -20.48
C ASN A 88 -4.95 26.56 -19.44
N GLY A 89 -3.70 26.60 -18.96
CA GLY A 89 -3.21 27.57 -17.99
C GLY A 89 -3.49 27.24 -16.52
N LYS A 90 -4.25 26.17 -16.22
CA LYS A 90 -4.45 25.73 -14.83
C LYS A 90 -3.12 25.25 -14.24
N LYS A 91 -2.79 25.68 -13.02
CA LYS A 91 -1.59 25.22 -12.33
C LYS A 91 -1.72 23.74 -11.95
N ILE A 92 -0.63 23.00 -12.11
CA ILE A 92 -0.46 21.64 -11.57
C ILE A 92 0.48 21.70 -10.37
N GLN A 93 0.24 20.84 -9.37
CA GLN A 93 1.07 20.74 -8.18
C GLN A 93 1.41 19.29 -7.88
N ASN A 94 2.58 19.08 -7.27
CA ASN A 94 2.89 17.82 -6.60
C ASN A 94 2.04 17.66 -5.34
N ALA A 95 1.81 16.42 -4.92
CA ALA A 95 1.08 16.14 -3.67
C ALA A 95 1.72 16.82 -2.44
N THR A 96 3.04 16.97 -2.42
CA THR A 96 3.79 17.65 -1.36
C THR A 96 3.72 19.18 -1.42
N LYS A 97 3.11 19.75 -2.48
CA LYS A 97 3.07 21.19 -2.78
C LYS A 97 4.46 21.84 -2.88
N SER A 98 5.50 21.04 -3.08
CA SER A 98 6.90 21.46 -3.22
C SER A 98 7.52 20.91 -4.49
N TYR A 99 8.60 21.57 -4.92
CA TYR A 99 9.36 21.26 -6.13
C TYR A 99 10.70 20.61 -5.76
N LYS A 100 11.18 19.69 -6.60
CA LYS A 100 12.47 19.01 -6.44
C LYS A 100 13.55 19.49 -7.41
N GLY A 101 13.23 20.41 -8.32
CA GLY A 101 14.16 20.84 -9.36
C GLY A 101 14.40 19.73 -10.38
N ASP A 102 15.61 19.63 -10.92
CA ASP A 102 15.94 18.57 -11.86
C ASP A 102 16.02 17.21 -11.16
N VAL A 103 15.25 16.24 -11.64
CA VAL A 103 15.19 14.86 -11.15
C VAL A 103 15.30 13.88 -12.30
N SER A 104 15.82 12.67 -12.07
CA SER A 104 15.77 11.62 -13.09
C SER A 104 14.36 11.07 -13.26
N LEU A 105 14.08 10.42 -14.40
CA LEU A 105 12.86 9.63 -14.62
C LEU A 105 12.64 8.63 -13.47
N ARG A 106 13.71 7.94 -13.03
CA ARG A 106 13.68 7.02 -11.89
C ARG A 106 13.17 7.72 -10.64
N GLU A 107 13.75 8.85 -10.26
CA GLU A 107 13.35 9.59 -9.06
C GLU A 107 11.92 10.12 -9.17
N ALA A 108 11.55 10.65 -10.35
CA ALA A 108 10.22 11.20 -10.61
C ALA A 108 9.13 10.14 -10.48
N LEU A 109 9.32 8.95 -11.05
CA LEU A 109 8.37 7.85 -10.95
C LEU A 109 8.39 7.20 -9.55
N LYS A 110 9.57 7.02 -8.95
CA LYS A 110 9.73 6.49 -7.58
C LYS A 110 8.99 7.34 -6.54
N LYS A 111 9.12 8.66 -6.62
CA LYS A 111 8.44 9.64 -5.75
C LYS A 111 7.04 10.00 -6.22
N SER A 112 6.64 9.51 -7.39
CA SER A 112 5.32 9.74 -7.97
C SER A 112 5.01 11.23 -8.18
N LEU A 113 5.96 12.01 -8.70
CA LEU A 113 5.79 13.45 -8.93
C LEU A 113 4.81 13.73 -10.07
N ASN A 114 3.97 14.76 -9.94
CA ASN A 114 2.90 15.07 -10.88
C ASN A 114 3.39 15.91 -12.06
N ILE A 115 4.28 16.86 -11.80
CA ILE A 115 4.75 17.79 -12.83
C ILE A 115 5.63 17.07 -13.87
N PRO A 116 6.66 16.28 -13.48
CA PRO A 116 7.41 15.46 -14.44
C PRO A 116 6.53 14.50 -15.26
N ALA A 117 5.50 13.92 -14.63
CA ALA A 117 4.56 13.02 -15.30
C ALA A 117 3.77 13.74 -16.42
N LEU A 118 3.19 14.91 -16.11
CA LEU A 118 2.49 15.73 -17.10
C LEU A 118 3.44 16.17 -18.24
N LYS A 119 4.63 16.68 -17.91
CA LYS A 119 5.63 17.09 -18.90
C LYS A 119 6.02 15.93 -19.82
N THR A 120 6.17 14.73 -19.25
CA THR A 120 6.47 13.50 -20.00
C THR A 120 5.33 13.16 -20.97
N ALA A 121 4.08 13.12 -20.51
CA ALA A 121 2.94 12.84 -21.38
C ALA A 121 2.76 13.88 -22.51
N GLN A 122 3.00 15.16 -22.22
CA GLN A 122 3.02 16.22 -23.24
C GLN A 122 4.14 16.01 -24.27
N THR A 123 5.32 15.61 -23.82
CA THR A 123 6.49 15.38 -24.70
C THR A 123 6.30 14.15 -25.59
N VAL A 124 5.74 13.07 -25.05
CA VAL A 124 5.34 11.89 -25.83
C VAL A 124 4.23 12.23 -26.83
N GLY A 125 3.28 13.07 -26.39
CA GLY A 125 2.04 13.37 -27.10
C GLY A 125 0.90 12.43 -26.68
N LEU A 126 -0.24 13.02 -26.31
CA LEU A 126 -1.36 12.28 -25.68
C LEU A 126 -1.89 11.11 -26.55
N ASN A 127 -1.84 11.23 -27.88
CA ASN A 127 -2.29 10.15 -28.77
C ASN A 127 -1.38 8.92 -28.68
N LYS A 128 -0.06 9.10 -28.66
CA LYS A 128 0.89 7.98 -28.49
C LYS A 128 0.78 7.35 -27.10
N SER A 129 0.60 8.19 -26.07
CA SER A 129 0.31 7.71 -24.71
C SER A 129 -0.98 6.89 -24.65
N LYS A 130 -2.03 7.34 -25.33
CA LYS A 130 -3.31 6.63 -25.43
C LYS A 130 -3.14 5.29 -26.16
N GLU A 131 -2.51 5.27 -27.34
CA GLU A 131 -2.29 4.06 -28.12
C GLU A 131 -1.50 3.01 -27.33
N PHE A 132 -0.45 3.42 -26.62
CA PHE A 132 0.30 2.55 -25.72
C PHE A 132 -0.58 1.98 -24.60
N ALA A 133 -1.37 2.83 -23.93
CA ALA A 133 -2.26 2.41 -22.87
C ALA A 133 -3.39 1.46 -23.35
N GLU A 134 -3.97 1.71 -24.54
CA GLU A 134 -4.95 0.81 -25.18
C GLU A 134 -4.32 -0.55 -25.52
N GLY A 135 -3.05 -0.56 -25.95
CA GLY A 135 -2.25 -1.79 -26.13
C GLY A 135 -2.10 -2.61 -24.85
N LEU A 136 -2.21 -1.97 -23.68
CA LEU A 136 -2.23 -2.59 -22.35
C LEU A 136 -3.64 -2.93 -21.85
N GLY A 137 -4.66 -2.79 -22.69
CA GLY A 137 -6.04 -3.09 -22.35
C GLY A 137 -6.77 -2.00 -21.58
N MET A 138 -6.18 -0.81 -21.43
CA MET A 138 -6.87 0.32 -20.80
C MET A 138 -7.95 0.86 -21.73
N THR A 139 -9.07 1.27 -21.15
CA THR A 139 -10.18 1.88 -21.89
C THR A 139 -10.34 3.35 -21.50
N PHE A 140 -10.80 4.16 -22.45
CA PHE A 140 -11.01 5.58 -22.27
C PHE A 140 -12.45 5.94 -22.64
N LYS A 141 -13.11 6.74 -21.79
CA LYS A 141 -14.47 7.21 -22.04
C LYS A 141 -14.53 7.96 -23.37
N GLU A 142 -15.40 7.53 -24.27
CA GLU A 142 -15.53 8.07 -25.64
C GLU A 142 -14.21 8.05 -26.44
N GLY A 143 -13.23 7.23 -26.04
CA GLY A 143 -11.91 7.20 -26.66
C GLY A 143 -11.11 8.51 -26.49
N LYS A 144 -11.46 9.36 -25.51
CA LYS A 144 -10.82 10.66 -25.29
C LYS A 144 -9.85 10.61 -24.11
N VAL A 145 -8.72 11.29 -24.28
CA VAL A 145 -7.71 11.48 -23.24
C VAL A 145 -7.45 12.97 -23.05
N TYR A 146 -7.00 13.32 -21.85
CA TYR A 146 -6.70 14.70 -21.47
C TYR A 146 -5.34 14.74 -20.79
N GLU A 147 -4.76 15.92 -20.62
CA GLU A 147 -3.51 16.06 -19.86
C GLU A 147 -3.63 15.56 -18.42
N SER A 148 -4.82 15.65 -17.80
CA SER A 148 -5.09 15.10 -16.47
C SER A 148 -5.02 13.57 -16.43
N THR A 149 -5.10 12.88 -17.58
CA THR A 149 -4.89 11.44 -17.68
C THR A 149 -3.49 11.06 -17.19
N ALA A 150 -2.48 11.91 -17.41
CA ALA A 150 -1.10 11.69 -16.93
C ALA A 150 -1.02 11.54 -15.40
N ILE A 151 -1.91 12.19 -14.66
CA ILE A 151 -1.99 12.04 -13.20
C ILE A 151 -3.11 11.11 -12.74
N GLY A 152 -3.74 10.39 -13.68
CA GLY A 152 -4.64 9.29 -13.39
C GLY A 152 -6.11 9.64 -13.35
N SER A 153 -6.55 10.69 -14.04
CA SER A 153 -7.98 11.05 -14.13
C SER A 153 -8.82 10.06 -14.98
N ASN A 154 -8.23 8.97 -15.48
CA ASN A 154 -8.97 7.92 -16.19
C ASN A 154 -9.62 6.96 -15.19
N ASP A 155 -10.91 6.68 -15.40
CA ASP A 155 -11.64 5.69 -14.62
C ASP A 155 -11.29 4.28 -15.08
N SER A 156 -10.99 3.38 -14.15
CA SER A 156 -10.81 1.96 -14.47
C SER A 156 -11.14 1.05 -13.30
N SER A 157 -11.28 -0.23 -13.59
CA SER A 157 -11.48 -1.29 -12.61
C SER A 157 -10.14 -1.92 -12.17
N PRO A 158 -10.07 -2.57 -11.00
CA PRO A 158 -8.93 -3.41 -10.62
C PRO A 158 -8.57 -4.47 -11.68
N LEU A 159 -9.55 -5.03 -12.41
CA LEU A 159 -9.30 -5.98 -13.50
C LEU A 159 -8.48 -5.36 -14.64
N GLU A 160 -8.86 -4.17 -15.11
CA GLU A 160 -8.15 -3.46 -16.18
C GLU A 160 -6.74 -3.06 -15.74
N VAL A 161 -6.59 -2.52 -14.52
CA VAL A 161 -5.29 -2.12 -13.97
C VAL A 161 -4.37 -3.34 -13.77
N ALA A 162 -4.89 -4.47 -13.28
CA ALA A 162 -4.11 -5.70 -13.15
C ALA A 162 -3.63 -6.21 -14.51
N GLY A 163 -4.51 -6.18 -15.53
CA GLY A 163 -4.16 -6.50 -16.92
C GLY A 163 -2.99 -5.69 -17.43
N ALA A 164 -3.06 -4.37 -17.31
CA ALA A 164 -1.98 -3.48 -17.75
C ALA A 164 -0.65 -3.74 -17.01
N TYR A 165 -0.71 -3.96 -15.69
CA TYR A 165 0.50 -4.17 -14.89
C TYR A 165 1.17 -5.52 -15.14
N ALA A 166 0.41 -6.57 -15.47
CA ALA A 166 1.01 -7.86 -15.81
C ALA A 166 1.84 -7.80 -17.08
N THR A 167 1.50 -6.93 -18.04
CA THR A 167 2.29 -6.78 -19.26
C THR A 167 3.73 -6.37 -18.97
N PHE A 168 3.95 -5.47 -18.00
CA PHE A 168 5.30 -5.12 -17.55
C PHE A 168 6.02 -6.33 -16.94
N GLY A 169 5.31 -7.11 -16.12
CA GLY A 169 5.83 -8.35 -15.53
C GLY A 169 5.98 -9.54 -16.51
N ASN A 170 5.45 -9.41 -17.73
CA ASN A 170 5.45 -10.42 -18.78
C ASN A 170 6.28 -9.97 -20.00
N SER A 171 7.38 -9.27 -19.75
CA SER A 171 8.34 -8.83 -20.80
C SER A 171 7.71 -8.03 -21.95
N GLY A 172 6.58 -7.37 -21.70
CA GLY A 172 5.86 -6.55 -22.67
C GLY A 172 4.75 -7.28 -23.45
N ASN A 173 4.47 -8.55 -23.13
CA ASN A 173 3.37 -9.31 -23.74
C ASN A 173 2.09 -9.15 -22.93
N TYR A 174 1.03 -8.62 -23.57
CA TYR A 174 -0.27 -8.46 -22.94
C TYR A 174 -1.11 -9.71 -23.13
N ASN A 175 -1.66 -10.19 -22.01
CA ASN A 175 -2.68 -11.22 -21.97
C ASN A 175 -3.94 -10.65 -21.33
N LYS A 176 -5.05 -10.62 -22.08
CA LYS A 176 -6.31 -10.10 -21.56
C LYS A 176 -6.70 -10.89 -20.30
N PRO A 177 -7.02 -10.20 -19.18
CA PRO A 177 -7.51 -10.87 -17.99
C PRO A 177 -8.72 -11.74 -18.30
N HIS A 178 -8.68 -13.01 -17.88
CA HIS A 178 -9.74 -13.97 -18.18
C HIS A 178 -9.98 -14.99 -17.05
N PHE A 179 -11.22 -15.46 -16.95
CA PHE A 179 -11.69 -16.36 -15.89
C PHE A 179 -11.90 -17.80 -16.37
N VAL A 180 -12.19 -17.98 -17.66
CA VAL A 180 -12.55 -19.28 -18.25
C VAL A 180 -11.47 -19.70 -19.22
N LYS A 181 -10.92 -20.90 -19.02
CA LYS A 181 -9.92 -21.50 -19.92
C LYS A 181 -10.55 -22.29 -21.05
N GLU A 182 -11.49 -23.15 -20.70
CA GLU A 182 -12.13 -24.12 -21.59
C GLU A 182 -13.53 -24.43 -21.08
N VAL A 183 -14.47 -24.65 -22.00
CA VAL A 183 -15.77 -25.27 -21.72
C VAL A 183 -15.79 -26.63 -22.41
N THR A 184 -16.12 -27.68 -21.65
CA THR A 184 -16.41 -29.02 -22.17
C THR A 184 -17.92 -29.18 -22.28
N PHE A 185 -18.41 -29.46 -23.49
CA PHE A 185 -19.82 -29.68 -23.77
C PHE A 185 -20.25 -31.11 -23.41
N PRO A 186 -21.57 -31.37 -23.24
CA PRO A 186 -22.07 -32.72 -22.95
C PRO A 186 -21.69 -33.78 -23.99
N ASP A 187 -21.47 -33.38 -25.25
CA ASP A 187 -21.03 -34.25 -26.34
C ASP A 187 -19.50 -34.51 -26.35
N GLY A 188 -18.79 -34.05 -25.31
CA GLY A 188 -17.35 -34.18 -25.17
C GLY A 188 -16.54 -33.16 -25.97
N LYS A 189 -17.17 -32.30 -26.79
CA LYS A 189 -16.43 -31.24 -27.50
C LYS A 189 -15.89 -30.22 -26.51
N LYS A 190 -14.74 -29.66 -26.85
CA LYS A 190 -14.06 -28.64 -26.04
C LYS A 190 -13.94 -27.35 -26.81
N LYS A 191 -14.23 -26.22 -26.15
CA LYS A 191 -14.01 -24.88 -26.68
C LYS A 191 -13.08 -24.11 -25.76
N SER A 192 -11.93 -23.71 -26.29
CA SER A 192 -10.98 -22.84 -25.59
C SER A 192 -11.49 -21.40 -25.58
N PHE A 193 -11.28 -20.73 -24.45
CA PHE A 193 -11.57 -19.30 -24.23
C PHE A 193 -10.30 -18.51 -23.86
N LYS A 194 -9.13 -19.14 -23.97
CA LYS A 194 -7.85 -18.45 -23.75
C LYS A 194 -7.69 -17.31 -24.75
N PRO A 195 -7.48 -16.07 -24.29
CA PRO A 195 -7.20 -14.93 -25.16
C PRO A 195 -5.93 -15.16 -25.98
N LYS A 196 -5.85 -14.49 -27.13
CA LYS A 196 -4.59 -14.41 -27.88
C LYS A 196 -3.70 -13.38 -27.22
N GLU A 197 -2.48 -13.78 -26.92
CA GLU A 197 -1.40 -12.89 -26.49
C GLU A 197 -1.04 -11.94 -27.63
N HIS A 198 -0.70 -10.69 -27.31
CA HIS A 198 -0.05 -9.77 -28.24
C HIS A 198 1.07 -8.98 -27.56
N ARG A 199 2.10 -8.62 -28.32
CA ARG A 199 3.18 -7.76 -27.83
C ARG A 199 2.71 -6.32 -27.77
N ALA A 200 2.70 -5.72 -26.58
CA ALA A 200 2.25 -4.34 -26.35
C ALA A 200 3.41 -3.34 -26.20
N MET A 201 4.60 -3.81 -25.82
CA MET A 201 5.81 -2.99 -25.74
C MET A 201 7.08 -3.81 -25.98
N GLN A 202 8.21 -3.12 -26.18
CA GLN A 202 9.51 -3.78 -26.23
C GLN A 202 9.95 -4.29 -24.86
N ASP A 203 10.86 -5.28 -24.87
CA ASP A 203 11.39 -5.90 -23.66
C ASP A 203 12.16 -4.89 -22.78
N TYR A 204 12.88 -3.94 -23.41
CA TYR A 204 13.56 -2.86 -22.70
C TYR A 204 12.59 -1.97 -21.94
N THR A 205 11.42 -1.64 -22.52
CA THR A 205 10.40 -0.82 -21.87
C THR A 205 9.85 -1.54 -20.64
N ALA A 206 9.47 -2.80 -20.81
CA ALA A 206 8.96 -3.63 -19.72
C ALA A 206 9.96 -3.73 -18.56
N TYR A 207 11.22 -4.04 -18.86
CA TYR A 207 12.26 -4.19 -17.85
C TYR A 207 12.63 -2.87 -17.17
N MET A 208 12.80 -1.78 -17.93
CA MET A 208 13.20 -0.48 -17.35
C MET A 208 12.11 0.11 -16.45
N VAL A 209 10.83 -0.02 -16.83
CA VAL A 209 9.72 0.36 -15.95
C VAL A 209 9.69 -0.52 -14.70
N THR A 210 9.82 -1.84 -14.85
CA THR A 210 9.86 -2.79 -13.73
C THR A 210 10.96 -2.44 -12.74
N ASP A 211 12.15 -2.12 -13.24
CA ASP A 211 13.30 -1.77 -12.42
C ASP A 211 13.07 -0.50 -11.58
N VAL A 212 12.47 0.54 -12.16
CA VAL A 212 12.09 1.75 -11.40
C VAL A 212 10.96 1.46 -10.40
N LEU A 213 10.01 0.60 -10.76
CA LEU A 213 8.91 0.21 -9.86
C LEU A 213 9.36 -0.69 -8.70
N ARG A 214 10.49 -1.40 -8.80
CA ARG A 214 11.14 -2.03 -7.64
C ARG A 214 11.53 -0.98 -6.60
N ASP A 215 12.06 0.17 -7.04
CA ASP A 215 12.43 1.25 -6.12
C ASP A 215 11.22 1.90 -5.45
N VAL A 216 10.01 1.85 -6.04
CA VAL A 216 8.79 2.35 -5.38
C VAL A 216 8.47 1.55 -4.11
N VAL A 217 8.71 0.25 -4.12
CA VAL A 217 8.31 -0.68 -3.05
C VAL A 217 9.48 -1.08 -2.14
N LYS A 218 10.73 -0.93 -2.58
CA LYS A 218 11.89 -1.33 -1.80
C LYS A 218 12.00 -0.53 -0.48
N PRO A 219 12.07 -1.18 0.70
CA PRO A 219 12.30 -0.49 1.96
C PRO A 219 13.61 0.31 1.91
N GLY A 220 13.59 1.54 2.44
CA GLY A 220 14.76 2.43 2.47
C GLY A 220 15.10 3.15 1.17
N SER A 221 14.44 2.86 0.04
CA SER A 221 14.66 3.58 -1.23
C SER A 221 14.08 5.01 -1.25
N GLY A 222 13.20 5.30 -0.29
CA GLY A 222 12.36 6.50 -0.27
C GLY A 222 11.18 6.45 -1.24
N GLY A 223 10.80 5.30 -1.77
CA GLY A 223 9.61 5.11 -2.61
C GLY A 223 8.29 5.27 -1.86
N THR A 224 7.18 5.36 -2.60
CA THR A 224 5.85 5.61 -2.04
C THR A 224 5.12 4.36 -1.53
N GLY A 225 5.59 3.16 -1.88
CA GLY A 225 4.90 1.89 -1.63
C GLY A 225 5.60 0.87 -0.72
N PRO A 226 6.43 1.24 0.28
CA PRO A 226 7.25 0.26 1.01
C PRO A 226 6.43 -0.76 1.81
N THR A 227 5.16 -0.48 2.12
CA THR A 227 4.28 -1.41 2.84
C THR A 227 3.92 -2.63 1.97
N ALA A 228 3.98 -2.50 0.65
CA ALA A 228 3.68 -3.59 -0.28
C ALA A 228 4.86 -4.58 -0.46
N TYR A 229 6.02 -4.28 0.13
CA TYR A 229 7.21 -5.12 0.00
C TYR A 229 7.00 -6.51 0.60
N VAL A 230 7.40 -7.53 -0.16
CA VAL A 230 7.39 -8.92 0.27
C VAL A 230 8.81 -9.46 0.19
N SER A 231 9.33 -9.95 1.32
CA SER A 231 10.67 -10.51 1.37
C SER A 231 10.73 -11.85 0.62
N GLY A 232 11.83 -12.07 -0.11
CA GLY A 232 12.09 -13.34 -0.79
C GLY A 232 11.46 -13.49 -2.18
N VAL A 233 10.71 -12.50 -2.66
CA VAL A 233 10.18 -12.43 -4.04
C VAL A 233 10.58 -11.11 -4.69
N ASP A 234 10.72 -11.11 -6.02
CA ASP A 234 11.04 -9.91 -6.77
C ASP A 234 9.77 -9.11 -7.06
N VAL A 235 9.51 -8.08 -6.25
CA VAL A 235 8.29 -7.28 -6.30
C VAL A 235 8.54 -5.91 -6.93
N ALA A 236 7.67 -5.55 -7.86
CA ALA A 236 7.56 -4.21 -8.43
C ALA A 236 6.12 -3.71 -8.25
N GLY A 237 5.93 -2.40 -8.07
CA GLY A 237 4.57 -1.86 -8.00
C GLY A 237 4.49 -0.35 -7.90
N LYS A 238 3.26 0.15 -7.93
CA LYS A 238 2.97 1.58 -7.95
C LYS A 238 1.76 1.89 -7.09
N THR A 239 1.88 2.94 -6.28
CA THR A 239 0.75 3.54 -5.55
C THR A 239 -0.04 4.48 -6.45
N GLY A 240 -1.35 4.56 -6.21
CA GLY A 240 -2.22 5.59 -6.74
C GLY A 240 -3.05 6.20 -5.61
N THR A 241 -3.27 7.51 -5.71
CA THR A 241 -4.12 8.25 -4.79
C THR A 241 -4.92 9.23 -5.62
N GLN A 242 -6.19 9.40 -5.29
CA GLN A 242 -7.03 10.42 -5.90
C GLN A 242 -7.68 11.29 -4.84
N ASN A 243 -7.70 12.59 -5.10
CA ASN A 243 -8.31 13.59 -4.24
C ASN A 243 -9.77 13.79 -4.62
N PHE A 244 -10.51 14.47 -3.76
CA PHE A 244 -11.86 14.93 -4.10
C PHE A 244 -11.83 16.12 -5.05
N ASP A 245 -12.90 16.26 -5.84
CA ASP A 245 -13.21 17.52 -6.49
C ASP A 245 -13.56 18.58 -5.43
N GLU A 246 -13.16 19.82 -5.70
CA GLU A 246 -13.38 20.98 -4.80
C GLU A 246 -14.85 21.15 -4.39
N SER A 247 -15.78 20.91 -5.32
CA SER A 247 -17.22 20.99 -5.05
C SER A 247 -17.70 19.93 -4.06
N VAL A 248 -17.06 18.75 -4.05
CA VAL A 248 -17.40 17.67 -3.12
C VAL A 248 -16.82 17.96 -1.74
N LEU A 249 -15.59 18.51 -1.68
CA LEU A 249 -14.98 18.98 -0.44
C LEU A 249 -15.89 19.99 0.26
N GLN A 250 -16.34 21.03 -0.47
CA GLN A 250 -17.22 22.07 0.07
C GLN A 250 -18.60 21.54 0.47
N LYS A 251 -19.20 20.66 -0.35
CA LYS A 251 -20.53 20.11 -0.09
C LYS A 251 -20.60 19.29 1.21
N TYR A 252 -19.55 18.55 1.51
CA TYR A 252 -19.53 17.61 2.64
C TYR A 252 -18.58 18.04 3.77
N ASP A 253 -18.00 19.24 3.70
CA ASP A 253 -17.04 19.75 4.68
C ASP A 253 -15.87 18.78 4.92
N ILE A 254 -15.32 18.25 3.82
CA ILE A 254 -14.20 17.29 3.85
C ILE A 254 -12.88 18.09 3.88
N PRO A 255 -11.86 17.67 4.67
CA PRO A 255 -10.56 18.32 4.69
C PRO A 255 -9.91 18.43 3.31
N ALA A 256 -9.25 19.55 3.02
CA ALA A 256 -8.71 19.85 1.69
C ALA A 256 -7.57 18.92 1.22
N ASP A 257 -6.92 18.22 2.16
CA ASP A 257 -5.88 17.23 1.90
C ASP A 257 -6.40 15.78 1.94
N ALA A 258 -7.71 15.59 2.08
CA ALA A 258 -8.30 14.27 2.14
C ALA A 258 -8.29 13.57 0.78
N ASN A 259 -8.01 12.26 0.80
CA ASN A 259 -8.04 11.43 -0.38
C ASN A 259 -9.40 10.74 -0.52
N ARG A 260 -9.89 10.60 -1.74
CA ARG A 260 -11.13 9.89 -2.06
C ARG A 260 -10.91 8.41 -2.28
N ASP A 261 -9.88 8.07 -3.04
CA ASP A 261 -9.57 6.70 -3.46
C ASP A 261 -8.09 6.42 -3.26
N SER A 262 -7.75 5.19 -2.88
CA SER A 262 -6.38 4.69 -2.80
C SER A 262 -6.22 3.38 -3.55
N TRP A 263 -5.15 3.31 -4.33
CA TRP A 263 -4.82 2.22 -5.22
C TRP A 263 -3.42 1.69 -4.95
N PHE A 264 -3.24 0.38 -5.18
CA PHE A 264 -1.94 -0.22 -5.37
C PHE A 264 -2.00 -1.24 -6.50
N ALA A 265 -1.08 -1.16 -7.45
CA ALA A 265 -0.92 -2.13 -8.51
C ALA A 265 0.52 -2.63 -8.50
N GLY A 266 0.70 -3.95 -8.37
CA GLY A 266 2.02 -4.55 -8.27
C GLY A 266 2.06 -5.94 -8.86
N TYR A 267 3.27 -6.43 -9.07
CA TYR A 267 3.51 -7.72 -9.70
C TYR A 267 4.86 -8.31 -9.27
N THR A 268 4.93 -9.61 -9.43
CA THR A 268 6.11 -10.47 -9.36
C THR A 268 6.19 -11.21 -10.71
N PRO A 269 7.24 -12.01 -10.99
CA PRO A 269 7.24 -12.84 -12.20
C PRO A 269 6.06 -13.83 -12.27
N GLN A 270 5.53 -14.23 -11.11
CA GLN A 270 4.46 -15.23 -11.00
C GLN A 270 3.06 -14.63 -10.96
N TYR A 271 2.84 -13.61 -10.12
CA TYR A 271 1.52 -13.04 -9.87
C TYR A 271 1.50 -11.52 -9.94
N THR A 272 0.38 -11.01 -10.46
CA THR A 272 0.01 -9.59 -10.53
C THR A 272 -1.25 -9.35 -9.72
N MET A 273 -1.31 -8.22 -9.01
CA MET A 273 -2.48 -7.82 -8.27
C MET A 273 -2.68 -6.31 -8.30
N ALA A 274 -3.92 -5.90 -8.57
CA ALA A 274 -4.36 -4.52 -8.41
C ALA A 274 -5.44 -4.46 -7.33
N VAL A 275 -5.33 -3.44 -6.48
CA VAL A 275 -6.18 -3.21 -5.32
C VAL A 275 -6.70 -1.79 -5.35
N TRP A 276 -8.01 -1.64 -5.16
CA TRP A 276 -8.66 -0.37 -4.85
C TRP A 276 -9.19 -0.40 -3.41
N THR A 277 -9.10 0.73 -2.74
CA THR A 277 -9.69 0.97 -1.42
C THR A 277 -10.27 2.37 -1.34
N GLY A 278 -11.41 2.51 -0.67
CA GLY A 278 -12.14 3.77 -0.58
C GLY A 278 -13.56 3.59 -0.10
N TYR A 279 -14.39 4.61 -0.30
CA TYR A 279 -15.81 4.58 0.03
C TYR A 279 -16.66 4.63 -1.24
N GLU A 280 -17.75 3.87 -1.26
CA GLU A 280 -18.68 3.85 -2.41
C GLU A 280 -19.35 5.20 -2.67
N LYS A 281 -19.66 5.92 -1.59
CA LYS A 281 -20.41 7.17 -1.60
C LYS A 281 -19.59 8.24 -0.93
N ASP A 282 -19.57 9.42 -1.52
CA ASP A 282 -18.99 10.61 -0.89
C ASP A 282 -19.83 11.00 0.34
N GLY A 283 -19.18 11.56 1.36
CA GLY A 283 -19.83 11.94 2.61
C GLY A 283 -18.82 12.54 3.59
N PRO A 284 -19.28 13.19 4.67
CA PRO A 284 -18.44 14.01 5.55
C PRO A 284 -17.31 13.25 6.26
N LYS A 285 -17.46 11.92 6.41
CA LYS A 285 -16.45 11.04 7.01
C LYS A 285 -15.91 9.98 6.04
N ASN A 286 -16.34 10.02 4.78
CA ASN A 286 -16.05 8.99 3.79
C ASN A 286 -14.82 9.36 2.97
N TYR A 287 -13.69 9.55 3.65
CA TYR A 287 -12.42 9.88 3.02
C TYR A 287 -11.29 8.98 3.55
N VAL A 288 -10.32 8.73 2.67
CA VAL A 288 -9.15 7.91 2.93
C VAL A 288 -8.07 8.77 3.58
N SER A 289 -7.91 8.61 4.91
CA SER A 289 -6.79 9.22 5.63
C SER A 289 -5.43 8.74 5.10
N ASP A 290 -4.37 9.51 5.32
CA ASP A 290 -2.99 9.12 4.97
C ASP A 290 -2.60 7.73 5.50
N ARG A 291 -3.02 7.39 6.72
CA ARG A 291 -2.80 6.05 7.28
C ARG A 291 -3.57 4.99 6.49
N SER A 292 -4.81 5.27 6.13
CA SER A 292 -5.70 4.36 5.40
C SER A 292 -5.25 4.13 3.96
N THR A 293 -4.50 5.06 3.34
CA THR A 293 -3.94 4.84 1.99
C THR A 293 -2.99 3.63 1.91
N ARG A 294 -2.44 3.18 3.06
CA ARG A 294 -1.56 2.00 3.12
C ARG A 294 -2.34 0.69 3.05
N ILE A 295 -3.65 0.70 3.21
CA ILE A 295 -4.46 -0.53 3.23
C ILE A 295 -4.38 -1.27 1.89
N ALA A 296 -4.40 -0.56 0.76
CA ALA A 296 -4.23 -1.18 -0.56
C ALA A 296 -2.88 -1.93 -0.68
N GLN A 297 -1.81 -1.34 -0.14
CA GLN A 297 -0.48 -1.96 -0.08
C GLN A 297 -0.46 -3.17 0.84
N GLN A 298 -1.11 -3.10 2.00
CA GLN A 298 -1.21 -4.22 2.96
C GLN A 298 -1.99 -5.41 2.38
N MET A 299 -3.11 -5.15 1.69
CA MET A 299 -3.88 -6.19 1.00
C MET A 299 -3.02 -6.93 -0.03
N PHE A 300 -2.25 -6.18 -0.83
CA PHE A 300 -1.29 -6.74 -1.76
C PHE A 300 -0.22 -7.57 -1.04
N GLN A 301 0.42 -6.99 -0.01
CA GLN A 301 1.48 -7.64 0.75
C GLN A 301 1.02 -8.98 1.35
N VAL A 302 -0.16 -9.01 1.98
CA VAL A 302 -0.72 -10.22 2.61
C VAL A 302 -0.97 -11.31 1.57
N MET A 303 -1.58 -10.96 0.44
CA MET A 303 -1.85 -11.92 -0.63
C MET A 303 -0.55 -12.46 -1.25
N MET A 304 0.38 -11.57 -1.61
CA MET A 304 1.65 -11.97 -2.21
C MET A 304 2.51 -12.77 -1.24
N SER A 305 2.61 -12.39 0.03
CA SER A 305 3.38 -13.15 1.04
C SER A 305 2.83 -14.56 1.25
N LYS A 306 1.52 -14.77 1.01
CA LYS A 306 0.88 -16.07 1.18
C LYS A 306 1.00 -16.96 -0.05
N PHE A 307 0.90 -16.38 -1.24
CA PHE A 307 0.70 -17.15 -2.48
C PHE A 307 1.86 -17.05 -3.47
N ALA A 308 2.63 -15.96 -3.49
CA ALA A 308 3.81 -15.85 -4.34
C ALA A 308 4.91 -16.75 -3.77
N THR A 309 5.25 -17.78 -4.53
CA THR A 309 6.22 -18.83 -4.16
C THR A 309 7.44 -18.84 -5.08
N ASP A 310 7.32 -18.22 -6.26
CA ASP A 310 8.42 -18.07 -7.18
C ASP A 310 9.44 -17.04 -6.67
N LYS A 311 10.70 -17.48 -6.60
CA LYS A 311 11.85 -16.66 -6.18
C LYS A 311 12.65 -16.12 -7.37
N SER A 312 12.19 -16.39 -8.59
CA SER A 312 12.78 -15.84 -9.81
C SER A 312 12.76 -14.31 -9.75
N ARG A 313 13.66 -13.71 -10.53
CA ARG A 313 13.80 -12.26 -10.67
C ARG A 313 13.49 -11.89 -12.10
N PHE A 314 13.01 -10.67 -12.32
CA PHE A 314 12.95 -10.14 -13.69
C PHE A 314 14.37 -10.02 -14.22
N GLU A 315 14.65 -10.74 -15.29
CA GLU A 315 15.95 -10.78 -15.95
C GLU A 315 16.11 -9.57 -16.88
N ARG A 316 17.30 -8.96 -16.86
CA ARG A 316 17.59 -7.82 -17.73
C ARG A 316 17.78 -8.31 -19.18
N PRO A 317 16.98 -7.84 -20.15
CA PRO A 317 17.16 -8.24 -21.54
C PRO A 317 18.44 -7.64 -22.11
N SER A 318 18.99 -8.27 -23.15
CA SER A 318 20.22 -7.83 -23.83
C SER A 318 20.08 -6.48 -24.55
N SER A 319 18.83 -6.03 -24.75
CA SER A 319 18.46 -4.70 -25.26
C SER A 319 18.65 -3.58 -24.23
N VAL A 320 18.96 -3.89 -22.96
CA VAL A 320 19.19 -2.90 -21.89
C VAL A 320 20.65 -2.96 -21.42
N GLN A 321 21.26 -1.79 -21.26
CA GLN A 321 22.57 -1.63 -20.63
C GLN A 321 22.45 -0.74 -19.39
N GLU A 322 23.31 -0.99 -18.40
CA GLU A 322 23.37 -0.20 -17.17
C GLU A 322 24.65 0.63 -17.13
N ILE A 323 24.52 1.89 -16.75
CA ILE A 323 25.62 2.84 -16.59
C ILE A 323 25.34 3.64 -15.31
N ASN A 324 26.26 3.58 -14.34
CA ASN A 324 26.16 4.29 -13.06
C ASN A 324 24.84 4.06 -12.29
N GLY A 325 24.28 2.85 -12.35
CA GLY A 325 23.02 2.51 -11.68
C GLY A 325 21.75 2.96 -12.42
N GLU A 326 21.89 3.52 -13.63
CA GLU A 326 20.77 3.90 -14.49
C GLU A 326 20.76 3.03 -15.76
N LEU A 327 19.57 2.80 -16.28
CA LEU A 327 19.31 1.92 -17.41
C LEU A 327 19.10 2.71 -18.69
N TYR A 328 19.66 2.19 -19.78
CA TYR A 328 19.61 2.78 -21.11
C TYR A 328 19.23 1.70 -22.11
N VAL A 329 18.44 2.08 -23.12
CA VAL A 329 18.22 1.24 -24.30
C VAL A 329 19.55 1.11 -25.06
N LYS A 330 19.98 -0.12 -25.34
CA LYS A 330 21.25 -0.39 -26.02
C LYS A 330 21.17 0.08 -27.47
N GLY A 331 22.14 0.88 -27.89
CA GLY A 331 22.20 1.47 -29.23
C GLY A 331 21.40 2.77 -29.40
N ALA A 332 20.57 3.17 -28.41
CA ALA A 332 19.89 4.45 -28.44
C ALA A 332 20.86 5.62 -28.15
N LYS A 333 20.46 6.82 -28.59
CA LYS A 333 21.17 8.06 -28.23
C LYS A 333 21.11 8.24 -26.71
N LYS A 334 22.27 8.34 -26.06
CA LYS A 334 22.35 8.51 -24.62
C LYS A 334 21.91 9.91 -24.21
N ASP A 335 21.09 9.99 -23.17
CA ASP A 335 20.84 11.24 -22.46
C ASP A 335 22.17 11.83 -21.96
N ALA A 336 22.31 13.16 -22.05
CA ALA A 336 23.47 13.85 -21.54
C ALA A 336 23.53 13.67 -20.01
N ILE A 337 24.53 12.92 -19.54
CA ILE A 337 24.76 12.77 -18.10
C ILE A 337 25.32 14.09 -17.60
N LYS A 338 24.54 14.83 -16.78
CA LYS A 338 25.11 15.94 -16.01
C LYS A 338 26.11 15.30 -15.04
N GLN A 339 27.40 15.46 -15.32
CA GLN A 339 28.47 15.02 -14.43
C GLN A 339 28.38 15.83 -13.14
N ILE A 340 27.76 15.25 -12.12
CA ILE A 340 27.81 15.81 -10.78
C ILE A 340 29.23 15.57 -10.29
N LYS A 341 30.02 16.65 -10.18
CA LYS A 341 31.34 16.57 -9.58
C LYS A 341 31.16 16.23 -8.10
N VAL A 342 31.72 15.10 -7.68
CA VAL A 342 31.72 14.66 -6.29
C VAL A 342 33.17 14.63 -5.83
N ASP A 343 33.43 15.28 -4.70
CA ASP A 343 34.76 15.23 -4.10
C ASP A 343 35.04 13.83 -3.57
N ALA A 344 36.30 13.41 -3.70
CA ALA A 344 36.71 12.10 -3.24
C ALA A 344 36.70 12.03 -1.71
N PRO A 345 36.41 10.85 -1.11
CA PRO A 345 36.67 10.62 0.31
C PRO A 345 38.11 10.99 0.67
N SER A 346 38.35 11.51 1.87
CA SER A 346 39.69 11.89 2.32
C SER A 346 40.12 11.08 3.55
N GLY A 347 41.41 11.04 3.83
CA GLY A 347 41.93 10.40 5.04
C GLY A 347 41.65 8.89 5.12
N LEU A 348 41.62 8.18 3.99
CA LEU A 348 41.46 6.73 3.99
C LEU A 348 42.61 6.09 4.78
N ASN A 349 42.26 5.48 5.91
CA ASN A 349 43.17 4.80 6.81
C ASN A 349 42.81 3.32 6.91
N VAL A 350 43.83 2.48 6.96
CA VAL A 350 43.71 1.02 7.04
C VAL A 350 44.34 0.58 8.35
N THR A 351 43.55 -0.02 9.24
CA THR A 351 44.02 -0.62 10.49
C THR A 351 43.85 -2.13 10.46
N PHE A 352 44.83 -2.85 11.01
CA PHE A 352 44.80 -4.30 11.15
C PHE A 352 44.74 -4.66 12.63
N ASP A 353 43.85 -5.59 13.00
CA ASP A 353 43.65 -6.03 14.39
C ASP A 353 44.80 -6.90 14.93
N GLY A 354 45.80 -7.22 14.10
CA GLY A 354 46.90 -8.12 14.46
C GLY A 354 46.58 -9.60 14.30
N ALA A 355 45.35 -9.94 13.90
CA ALA A 355 44.86 -11.31 13.78
C ALA A 355 44.38 -11.61 12.36
N SER A 356 43.21 -11.09 11.95
CA SER A 356 42.59 -11.45 10.67
C SER A 356 41.65 -10.41 10.08
N THR A 357 41.52 -9.23 10.69
CA THR A 357 40.56 -8.21 10.27
C THR A 357 41.25 -6.91 9.93
N VAL A 358 40.96 -6.39 8.74
CA VAL A 358 41.30 -5.03 8.33
C VAL A 358 40.06 -4.14 8.43
N THR A 359 40.22 -2.98 9.06
CA THR A 359 39.20 -1.93 9.11
C THR A 359 39.66 -0.72 8.28
N LEU A 360 38.78 -0.27 7.39
CA LEU A 360 38.93 0.95 6.61
C LEU A 360 38.14 2.05 7.28
N ASN A 361 38.75 3.22 7.48
CA ASN A 361 38.08 4.43 7.94
C ASN A 361 38.42 5.58 7.00
N TRP A 362 37.44 6.42 6.68
CA TRP A 362 37.67 7.63 5.88
C TRP A 362 36.82 8.78 6.40
N SER A 363 37.09 9.97 5.87
CA SER A 363 36.27 11.15 6.02
C SER A 363 35.52 11.45 4.73
N GLY A 364 34.28 11.89 4.89
CA GLY A 364 33.34 12.09 3.81
C GLY A 364 33.14 13.55 3.41
N PRO A 365 32.83 13.85 2.13
CA PRO A 365 32.30 15.16 1.77
C PRO A 365 30.93 15.40 2.42
N ALA A 366 30.56 16.65 2.68
CA ALA A 366 29.33 17.02 3.39
C ALA A 366 28.02 16.65 2.67
N GLU A 367 28.04 16.51 1.34
CA GLU A 367 26.84 16.25 0.53
C GLU A 367 27.02 15.04 -0.39
N VAL A 368 26.92 13.84 0.16
CA VAL A 368 26.96 12.58 -0.62
C VAL A 368 25.80 11.67 -0.22
N ASP A 369 25.31 10.89 -1.17
CA ASP A 369 24.20 9.96 -0.96
C ASP A 369 24.67 8.64 -0.35
N ALA A 370 25.85 8.16 -0.75
CA ALA A 370 26.41 6.88 -0.32
C ALA A 370 27.92 6.77 -0.63
N TYR A 371 28.56 5.73 -0.09
CA TYR A 371 29.90 5.29 -0.48
C TYR A 371 29.86 3.91 -1.14
N ALA A 372 30.90 3.57 -1.90
CA ALA A 372 31.17 2.19 -2.30
C ALA A 372 32.65 1.87 -2.05
N ALA A 373 32.91 0.70 -1.48
CA ALA A 373 34.23 0.23 -1.10
C ALA A 373 34.47 -1.17 -1.65
N SER A 374 35.67 -1.42 -2.18
CA SER A 374 36.06 -2.71 -2.75
C SER A 374 37.53 -3.00 -2.49
N TYR A 375 37.94 -4.25 -2.69
CA TYR A 375 39.33 -4.67 -2.59
C TYR A 375 39.74 -5.61 -3.73
N LYS A 376 41.04 -5.63 -4.00
CA LYS A 376 41.74 -6.65 -4.80
C LYS A 376 42.99 -7.09 -4.05
N ALA A 377 43.29 -8.38 -4.05
CA ALA A 377 44.42 -8.95 -3.35
C ALA A 377 45.38 -9.68 -4.28
N THR A 378 46.65 -9.82 -3.87
CA THR A 378 47.69 -10.53 -4.64
C THR A 378 47.48 -12.03 -4.74
N ASP A 379 46.63 -12.61 -3.89
CA ASP A 379 46.21 -14.01 -3.96
C ASP A 379 45.06 -14.25 -4.96
N GLY A 380 44.66 -13.21 -5.71
CA GLY A 380 43.59 -13.25 -6.70
C GLY A 380 42.20 -12.98 -6.12
N SER A 381 42.03 -12.86 -4.79
CA SER A 381 40.73 -12.52 -4.21
C SER A 381 40.35 -11.06 -4.46
N SER A 382 39.06 -10.81 -4.66
CA SER A 382 38.51 -9.45 -4.82
C SER A 382 37.03 -9.43 -4.45
N GLY A 383 36.51 -8.26 -4.09
CA GLY A 383 35.10 -8.13 -3.74
C GLY A 383 34.70 -6.73 -3.29
N SER A 384 33.40 -6.54 -3.09
CA SER A 384 32.83 -5.34 -2.49
C SER A 384 32.74 -5.48 -0.97
N LEU A 385 32.85 -4.37 -0.24
CA LEU A 385 32.78 -4.33 1.22
C LEU A 385 31.47 -3.70 1.68
N SER A 386 30.92 -4.21 2.79
CA SER A 386 29.79 -3.57 3.48
C SER A 386 30.27 -2.31 4.20
N ILE A 387 29.48 -1.24 4.10
CA ILE A 387 29.80 0.08 4.66
C ILE A 387 28.78 0.45 5.72
N SER A 388 29.26 0.98 6.84
CA SER A 388 28.46 1.62 7.87
C SER A 388 29.04 3.00 8.14
N GLY A 389 28.31 4.07 7.80
CA GLY A 389 28.83 5.43 7.85
C GLY A 389 30.03 5.61 6.94
N THR A 390 31.20 5.88 7.53
CA THR A 390 32.49 6.04 6.83
C THR A 390 33.51 4.95 7.20
N THR A 391 33.01 3.76 7.54
CA THR A 391 33.82 2.60 7.90
C THR A 391 33.43 1.37 7.08
N ALA A 392 34.42 0.53 6.75
CA ALA A 392 34.22 -0.79 6.15
C ALA A 392 35.20 -1.82 6.72
N THR A 393 34.84 -3.11 6.75
CA THR A 393 35.69 -4.17 7.30
C THR A 393 35.87 -5.33 6.32
N LEU A 394 37.07 -5.92 6.35
CA LEU A 394 37.42 -7.15 5.63
C LEU A 394 38.05 -8.14 6.62
N GLY A 395 37.36 -9.25 6.88
CA GLY A 395 37.87 -10.37 7.68
C GLY A 395 38.55 -11.44 6.82
N GLY A 396 39.25 -12.37 7.48
CA GLY A 396 39.89 -13.52 6.80
C GLY A 396 41.18 -13.16 6.05
N ILE A 397 41.92 -12.17 6.56
CA ILE A 397 43.18 -11.71 5.99
C ILE A 397 44.25 -12.80 6.07
N LYS A 398 44.91 -13.10 4.95
CA LYS A 398 45.94 -14.13 4.85
C LYS A 398 47.33 -13.55 5.02
N PRO A 399 48.23 -14.17 5.82
CA PRO A 399 49.62 -13.73 5.98
C PRO A 399 50.35 -13.59 4.64
N GLY A 400 51.13 -12.52 4.47
CA GLY A 400 51.91 -12.25 3.26
C GLY A 400 51.11 -11.80 2.04
N VAL A 401 49.78 -11.71 2.11
CA VAL A 401 48.94 -11.19 1.02
C VAL A 401 48.82 -9.67 1.09
N THR A 402 48.95 -9.00 -0.06
CA THR A 402 48.72 -7.56 -0.18
C THR A 402 47.32 -7.31 -0.68
N TYR A 403 46.57 -6.48 0.04
CA TYR A 403 45.21 -6.04 -0.27
C TYR A 403 45.23 -4.57 -0.67
N SER A 404 44.74 -4.27 -1.87
CA SER A 404 44.52 -2.91 -2.36
C SER A 404 43.04 -2.59 -2.28
N PHE A 405 42.70 -1.58 -1.48
CA PHE A 405 41.35 -1.08 -1.25
C PHE A 405 41.07 0.13 -2.12
N SER A 406 39.80 0.32 -2.45
CA SER A 406 39.30 1.47 -3.20
C SER A 406 37.99 1.94 -2.60
N VAL A 407 37.88 3.24 -2.29
CA VAL A 407 36.64 3.87 -1.79
C VAL A 407 36.26 5.03 -2.70
N VAL A 408 34.98 5.11 -3.07
CA VAL A 408 34.39 6.22 -3.83
C VAL A 408 33.17 6.79 -3.09
N ALA A 409 32.93 8.08 -3.27
CA ALA A 409 31.70 8.76 -2.88
C ALA A 409 30.73 8.85 -4.05
N LYS A 410 29.43 8.80 -3.76
CA LYS A 410 28.35 8.89 -4.76
C LYS A 410 27.39 10.02 -4.42
N LYS A 411 26.99 10.80 -5.42
CA LYS A 411 25.92 11.82 -5.33
C LYS A 411 25.16 11.86 -6.66
N GLY A 412 23.90 11.45 -6.66
CA GLY A 412 23.13 11.17 -7.88
C GLY A 412 23.91 10.22 -8.80
N THR A 413 24.15 10.63 -10.05
CA THR A 413 25.00 9.89 -11.01
C THR A 413 26.48 10.24 -10.92
N GLY A 414 26.86 11.21 -10.09
CA GLY A 414 28.25 11.55 -9.82
C GLY A 414 28.92 10.47 -8.98
N THR A 415 30.08 10.01 -9.44
CA THR A 415 30.99 9.17 -8.65
C THR A 415 32.30 9.92 -8.53
N SER A 416 32.81 10.04 -7.32
CA SER A 416 34.11 10.68 -7.10
C SER A 416 35.25 9.85 -7.71
N PRO A 417 36.44 10.45 -7.90
CA PRO A 417 37.66 9.67 -8.01
C PRO A 417 37.78 8.69 -6.84
N ALA A 418 38.37 7.53 -7.10
CA ALA A 418 38.64 6.55 -6.06
C ALA A 418 39.84 6.98 -5.22
N VAL A 419 39.69 6.89 -3.90
CA VAL A 419 40.84 6.91 -2.98
C VAL A 419 41.19 5.48 -2.64
N GLY A 420 42.45 5.15 -2.87
CA GLY A 420 42.98 3.82 -2.61
C GLY A 420 43.97 3.81 -1.46
N ALA A 421 44.04 2.66 -0.78
CA ALA A 421 45.07 2.36 0.19
C ALA A 421 45.47 0.88 0.02
N SER A 422 46.71 0.54 0.33
CA SER A 422 47.18 -0.85 0.29
C SER A 422 47.71 -1.29 1.64
N PHE A 423 47.47 -2.55 1.97
CA PHE A 423 47.91 -3.19 3.20
C PHE A 423 48.50 -4.56 2.88
N THR A 424 49.70 -4.84 3.37
CA THR A 424 50.33 -6.16 3.28
C THR A 424 50.26 -6.81 4.65
N ALA A 425 49.62 -7.98 4.73
CA ALA A 425 49.58 -8.75 5.95
C ALA A 425 51.00 -9.23 6.33
N PRO A 426 51.44 -9.08 7.59
CA PRO A 426 52.76 -9.52 8.03
C PRO A 426 53.04 -10.98 7.66
N GLY A 427 54.24 -11.26 7.11
CA GLY A 427 54.68 -12.60 6.73
C GLY A 427 55.18 -13.39 7.95
N GLY A 428 54.68 -14.60 8.14
CA GLY A 428 55.06 -15.45 9.27
C GLY A 428 56.54 -15.86 9.22
N THR A 429 57.34 -15.37 10.16
CA THR A 429 58.71 -15.86 10.45
C THR A 429 58.74 -16.60 11.80
N PRO A 430 59.71 -17.51 12.05
CA PRO A 430 59.76 -18.34 13.25
C PRO A 430 59.88 -17.55 14.58
N ASP A 431 60.48 -16.36 14.57
CA ASP A 431 60.50 -15.45 15.72
C ASP A 431 59.12 -14.83 16.03
N ALA A 432 58.23 -14.79 15.03
CA ALA A 432 56.87 -14.31 15.22
C ALA A 432 56.04 -15.26 16.08
N LYS A 433 56.31 -16.57 16.13
CA LYS A 433 55.59 -17.49 17.04
C LYS A 433 55.93 -17.26 18.51
N LYS A 434 57.16 -16.83 18.80
CA LYS A 434 57.64 -16.52 20.16
C LYS A 434 57.16 -15.13 20.62
N ALA A 435 57.15 -14.17 19.69
CA ALA A 435 56.55 -12.86 19.89
C ALA A 435 55.00 -12.93 19.94
N GLU A 436 54.37 -13.85 19.21
CA GLU A 436 52.92 -14.11 19.22
C GLU A 436 52.51 -14.77 20.54
N GLU A 437 53.32 -15.63 21.15
CA GLU A 437 52.98 -16.23 22.46
C GLU A 437 53.18 -15.26 23.64
N GLU A 438 54.20 -14.39 23.59
CA GLU A 438 54.41 -13.32 24.58
C GLU A 438 53.46 -12.12 24.39
N ALA A 439 53.16 -11.74 23.15
CA ALA A 439 52.17 -10.71 22.83
C ALA A 439 50.75 -11.21 23.08
N LYS A 440 50.45 -12.49 22.85
CA LYS A 440 49.14 -13.08 23.22
C LYS A 440 48.98 -13.17 24.73
N LYS A 441 50.02 -13.44 25.52
CA LYS A 441 49.93 -13.34 26.99
C LYS A 441 49.72 -11.91 27.49
N LYS A 442 50.47 -10.93 26.97
CA LYS A 442 50.29 -9.52 27.35
C LYS A 442 48.98 -8.92 26.82
N ALA A 443 48.58 -9.28 25.60
CA ALA A 443 47.32 -8.88 25.02
C ALA A 443 46.14 -9.61 25.66
N ASP A 444 46.26 -10.88 26.09
CA ASP A 444 45.20 -11.55 26.85
C ASP A 444 45.08 -10.96 28.26
N GLU A 445 46.16 -10.53 28.92
CA GLU A 445 46.10 -9.83 30.21
C GLU A 445 45.52 -8.40 30.08
N GLU A 446 45.95 -7.65 29.07
CA GLU A 446 45.49 -6.28 28.83
C GLU A 446 44.10 -6.25 28.21
N ALA A 447 43.75 -7.21 27.34
CA ALA A 447 42.41 -7.42 26.82
C ALA A 447 41.50 -8.03 27.87
N LYS A 448 41.97 -8.84 28.83
CA LYS A 448 41.16 -9.25 29.98
C LYS A 448 40.91 -8.07 30.92
N LYS A 449 41.90 -7.20 31.18
CA LYS A 449 41.69 -5.96 31.94
C LYS A 449 40.76 -4.98 31.23
N LYS A 450 40.97 -4.74 29.94
CA LYS A 450 40.12 -3.87 29.11
C LYS A 450 38.75 -4.49 28.86
N ALA A 451 38.63 -5.80 28.68
CA ALA A 451 37.34 -6.47 28.58
C ALA A 451 36.64 -6.55 29.93
N ASP A 452 37.35 -6.63 31.07
CA ASP A 452 36.73 -6.54 32.39
C ASP A 452 36.28 -5.10 32.67
N GLU A 453 37.07 -4.07 32.32
CA GLU A 453 36.66 -2.66 32.43
C GLU A 453 35.55 -2.27 31.44
N GLU A 454 35.61 -2.77 30.20
CA GLU A 454 34.62 -2.54 29.15
C GLU A 454 33.37 -3.39 29.38
N ALA A 455 33.48 -4.62 29.92
CA ALA A 455 32.33 -5.38 30.38
C ALA A 455 31.72 -4.78 31.64
N GLN A 456 32.50 -4.16 32.53
CA GLN A 456 31.97 -3.47 33.70
C GLN A 456 31.33 -2.13 33.32
N LYS A 457 31.90 -1.39 32.36
CA LYS A 457 31.26 -0.21 31.74
C LYS A 457 30.02 -0.59 30.96
N LYS A 458 30.08 -1.63 30.13
CA LYS A 458 28.95 -2.11 29.34
C LYS A 458 27.88 -2.75 30.22
N ALA A 459 28.24 -3.45 31.30
CA ALA A 459 27.27 -3.91 32.29
C ALA A 459 26.63 -2.75 33.05
N ASN A 460 27.39 -1.69 33.38
CA ASN A 460 26.82 -0.49 34.00
C ASN A 460 25.94 0.29 33.02
N GLU A 461 26.35 0.45 31.75
CA GLU A 461 25.55 1.08 30.70
C GLU A 461 24.33 0.26 30.32
N ASP A 462 24.45 -1.07 30.24
CA ASP A 462 23.34 -1.97 29.97
C ASP A 462 22.39 -2.04 31.17
N LYS A 463 22.89 -1.91 32.41
CA LYS A 463 22.06 -1.76 33.62
C LYS A 463 21.34 -0.41 33.63
N VAL A 464 22.00 0.68 33.25
CA VAL A 464 21.36 2.00 33.09
C VAL A 464 20.32 1.96 31.96
N LYS A 465 20.63 1.35 30.82
CA LYS A 465 19.69 1.18 29.70
C LYS A 465 18.55 0.24 30.05
N GLN A 466 18.78 -0.82 30.82
CA GLN A 466 17.74 -1.71 31.34
C GLN A 466 16.86 -0.98 32.36
N ASP A 467 17.43 -0.17 33.25
CA ASP A 467 16.67 0.62 34.22
C ASP A 467 15.85 1.72 33.52
N GLU A 468 16.39 2.36 32.48
CA GLU A 468 15.64 3.31 31.65
C GLU A 468 14.56 2.63 30.80
N ALA A 469 14.87 1.47 30.21
CA ALA A 469 13.90 0.69 29.46
C ALA A 469 12.78 0.15 30.37
N LYS A 470 13.13 -0.27 31.58
CA LYS A 470 12.18 -0.72 32.60
C LYS A 470 11.31 0.44 33.08
N LYS A 471 11.89 1.63 33.34
CA LYS A 471 11.11 2.84 33.65
C LYS A 471 10.18 3.25 32.52
N LYS A 472 10.64 3.21 31.26
CA LYS A 472 9.80 3.49 30.08
C LYS A 472 8.68 2.45 29.93
N ALA A 473 8.99 1.17 30.12
CA ALA A 473 8.01 0.10 30.06
C ALA A 473 6.98 0.20 31.21
N GLU A 474 7.40 0.57 32.42
CA GLU A 474 6.50 0.84 33.56
C GLU A 474 5.61 2.06 33.30
N GLU A 475 6.15 3.14 32.72
CA GLU A 475 5.38 4.33 32.35
C GLU A 475 4.38 4.03 31.21
N GLU A 476 4.79 3.24 30.22
CA GLU A 476 3.93 2.82 29.12
C GLU A 476 2.85 1.82 29.58
N ALA A 477 3.19 0.88 30.47
CA ALA A 477 2.23 -0.01 31.11
C ALA A 477 1.23 0.77 31.97
N LYS A 478 1.67 1.79 32.70
CA LYS A 478 0.78 2.67 33.47
C LYS A 478 -0.16 3.46 32.57
N LYS A 479 0.32 4.00 31.44
CA LYS A 479 -0.52 4.67 30.43
C LYS A 479 -1.53 3.71 29.79
N GLN A 480 -1.12 2.47 29.49
CA GLN A 480 -2.03 1.45 28.98
C GLN A 480 -3.09 1.04 30.01
N GLN A 481 -2.72 0.95 31.29
CA GLN A 481 -3.64 0.64 32.38
C GLN A 481 -4.64 1.78 32.62
N GLU A 482 -4.20 3.05 32.58
CA GLU A 482 -5.07 4.22 32.64
C GLU A 482 -6.04 4.26 31.44
N GLN A 483 -5.57 3.97 30.22
CA GLN A 483 -6.43 3.86 29.04
C GLN A 483 -7.45 2.73 29.17
N GLN A 484 -7.06 1.56 29.68
CA GLN A 484 -7.99 0.44 29.92
C GLN A 484 -9.04 0.78 30.98
N GLN A 485 -8.65 1.44 32.08
CA GLN A 485 -9.59 1.89 33.11
C GLN A 485 -10.57 2.93 32.56
N GLU A 486 -10.10 3.89 31.75
CA GLU A 486 -10.98 4.87 31.10
C GLU A 486 -11.96 4.20 30.14
N GLN A 487 -11.51 3.19 29.39
CA GLN A 487 -12.35 2.43 28.47
C GLN A 487 -13.40 1.60 29.21
N GLN A 488 -13.04 0.96 30.32
CA GLN A 488 -13.99 0.26 31.20
C GLN A 488 -15.01 1.21 31.82
N ARG A 489 -14.60 2.41 32.26
CA ARG A 489 -15.52 3.41 32.80
C ARG A 489 -16.54 3.87 31.75
N LYS A 490 -16.09 4.12 30.52
CA LYS A 490 -16.98 4.48 29.40
C LYS A 490 -17.97 3.35 29.07
N GLN A 491 -17.52 2.10 29.11
CA GLN A 491 -18.41 0.93 28.89
C GLN A 491 -19.44 0.78 30.02
N GLN A 492 -19.05 1.00 31.28
CA GLN A 492 -19.97 0.99 32.42
C GLN A 492 -21.00 2.12 32.34
N GLU A 493 -20.58 3.34 32.00
CA GLU A 493 -21.49 4.48 31.80
C GLU A 493 -22.48 4.22 30.66
N GLU A 494 -22.03 3.63 29.55
CA GLU A 494 -22.92 3.28 28.43
C GLU A 494 -23.89 2.14 28.79
N ALA A 495 -23.43 1.13 29.54
CA ALA A 495 -24.28 0.06 30.03
C ALA A 495 -25.36 0.58 31.01
N GLN A 496 -24.98 1.50 31.91
CA GLN A 496 -25.92 2.13 32.84
C GLN A 496 -26.98 2.94 32.10
N LYS A 497 -26.58 3.74 31.09
CA LYS A 497 -27.54 4.50 30.27
C LYS A 497 -28.55 3.58 29.56
N LYS A 498 -28.09 2.45 29.01
CA LYS A 498 -28.98 1.47 28.38
C LYS A 498 -29.94 0.82 29.37
N ALA A 499 -29.47 0.49 30.58
CA ALA A 499 -30.30 -0.06 31.64
C ALA A 499 -31.37 0.95 32.12
N ASP A 500 -30.99 2.22 32.29
CA ASP A 500 -31.91 3.30 32.69
C ASP A 500 -32.97 3.55 31.60
N GLU A 501 -32.58 3.52 30.32
CA GLU A 501 -33.50 3.67 29.19
C GLU A 501 -34.48 2.49 29.08
N GLU A 502 -34.01 1.26 29.31
CA GLU A 502 -34.87 0.07 29.33
C GLU A 502 -35.86 0.11 30.51
N ALA A 503 -35.39 0.52 31.70
CA ALA A 503 -36.24 0.68 32.88
C ALA A 503 -37.33 1.75 32.65
N ARG A 504 -36.98 2.88 32.02
CA ARG A 504 -37.95 3.91 31.64
C ARG A 504 -39.00 3.39 30.67
N ARG A 505 -38.58 2.63 29.66
CA ARG A 505 -39.50 2.04 28.67
C ARG A 505 -40.47 1.04 29.30
N LYS A 506 -40.01 0.21 30.25
CA LYS A 506 -40.88 -0.71 31.00
C LYS A 506 -41.88 0.04 31.87
N ALA A 507 -41.45 1.11 32.55
CA ALA A 507 -42.33 1.94 33.37
C ALA A 507 -43.41 2.65 32.53
N GLU A 508 -43.04 3.18 31.36
CA GLU A 508 -43.99 3.78 30.40
C GLU A 508 -45.02 2.76 29.89
N GLU A 509 -44.59 1.52 29.59
CA GLU A 509 -45.49 0.46 29.14
C GLU A 509 -46.46 0.01 30.24
N GLU A 510 -46.00 -0.10 31.49
CA GLU A 510 -46.85 -0.45 32.63
C GLU A 510 -47.86 0.66 32.95
N ALA A 511 -47.43 1.93 32.88
CA ALA A 511 -48.32 3.08 33.05
C ALA A 511 -49.41 3.11 31.96
N LYS A 512 -49.06 2.79 30.71
CA LYS A 512 -50.02 2.70 29.61
C LYS A 512 -51.05 1.59 29.82
N LYS A 513 -50.62 0.40 30.29
CA LYS A 513 -51.55 -0.71 30.60
C LYS A 513 -52.52 -0.36 31.72
N LYS A 514 -52.04 0.30 32.78
CA LYS A 514 -52.91 0.77 33.88
C LYS A 514 -53.93 1.81 33.40
N ALA A 515 -53.51 2.75 32.54
CA ALA A 515 -54.40 3.74 31.97
C ALA A 515 -55.48 3.11 31.06
N GLU A 516 -55.12 2.11 30.24
CA GLU A 516 -56.10 1.36 29.43
C GLU A 516 -57.10 0.57 30.29
N GLU A 517 -56.65 -0.06 31.38
CA GLU A 517 -57.54 -0.80 32.27
C GLU A 517 -58.51 0.13 33.01
N GLU A 518 -58.03 1.29 33.46
CA GLU A 518 -58.88 2.30 34.11
C GLU A 518 -59.91 2.90 33.13
N ALA A 519 -59.50 3.17 31.89
CA ALA A 519 -60.40 3.62 30.83
C ALA A 519 -61.48 2.57 30.52
N LYS A 520 -61.11 1.28 30.48
CA LYS A 520 -62.07 0.18 30.27
C LYS A 520 -63.08 0.08 31.41
N LYS A 521 -62.65 0.19 32.68
CA LYS A 521 -63.55 0.20 33.84
C LYS A 521 -64.53 1.38 33.81
N LYS A 522 -64.05 2.57 33.47
CA LYS A 522 -64.91 3.76 33.31
C LYS A 522 -65.94 3.57 32.19
N ALA A 523 -65.53 2.99 31.06
CA ALA A 523 -66.43 2.70 29.95
C ALA A 523 -67.50 1.64 30.32
N GLU A 524 -67.13 0.57 31.04
CA GLU A 524 -68.09 -0.42 31.54
C GLU A 524 -69.08 0.18 32.54
N GLU A 525 -68.61 1.05 33.45
CA GLU A 525 -69.49 1.72 34.41
C GLU A 525 -70.46 2.70 33.74
N GLU A 526 -70.00 3.45 32.73
CA GLU A 526 -70.84 4.33 31.94
C GLU A 526 -71.87 3.56 31.09
N ALA A 527 -71.46 2.43 30.51
CA ALA A 527 -72.36 1.54 29.79
C ALA A 527 -73.44 0.93 30.71
N LYS A 528 -73.06 0.55 31.94
CA LYS A 528 -74.01 0.04 32.94
C LYS A 528 -75.00 1.11 33.37
N LYS A 529 -74.55 2.36 33.59
CA LYS A 529 -75.45 3.49 33.90
C LYS A 529 -76.42 3.77 32.76
N LYS A 530 -75.96 3.77 31.50
CA LYS A 530 -76.83 3.91 30.32
C LYS A 530 -77.85 2.78 30.23
N ALA A 531 -77.45 1.53 30.47
CA ALA A 531 -78.36 0.39 30.46
C ALA A 531 -79.40 0.46 31.59
N GLU A 532 -79.04 0.89 32.79
CA GLU A 532 -79.99 1.12 33.89
C GLU A 532 -80.97 2.27 33.60
N GLU A 533 -80.49 3.34 32.98
CA GLU A 533 -81.32 4.48 32.58
C GLU A 533 -82.29 4.11 31.44
N GLU A 534 -81.84 3.30 30.49
CA GLU A 534 -82.66 2.77 29.40
C GLU A 534 -83.68 1.75 29.90
N ALA A 535 -83.31 0.88 30.85
CA ALA A 535 -84.23 -0.04 31.53
C ALA A 535 -85.30 0.72 32.34
N LYS A 536 -84.93 1.83 33.01
CA LYS A 536 -85.91 2.71 33.68
C LYS A 536 -86.87 3.36 32.69
N LYS A 537 -86.38 3.85 31.54
CA LYS A 537 -87.24 4.39 30.48
C LYS A 537 -88.19 3.33 29.90
N GLN A 538 -87.73 2.09 29.75
CA GLN A 538 -88.58 0.97 29.32
C GLN A 538 -89.64 0.59 30.37
N GLN A 539 -89.30 0.64 31.67
CA GLN A 539 -90.27 0.46 32.76
C GLN A 539 -91.31 1.59 32.83
N GLU A 540 -90.89 2.84 32.59
CA GLU A 540 -91.82 3.99 32.51
C GLU A 540 -92.73 3.90 31.28
N GLN A 541 -92.24 3.37 30.15
CA GLN A 541 -93.08 3.10 28.97
C GLN A 541 -94.05 1.93 29.16
N GLN A 542 -93.71 0.91 29.98
CA GLN A 542 -94.62 -0.19 30.33
C GLN A 542 -95.74 0.22 31.30
N HIS A 543 -95.60 1.34 32.03
CA HIS A 543 -96.68 1.90 32.85
C HIS A 543 -97.67 2.80 32.08
N GLN A 544 -97.48 2.98 30.77
CA GLN A 544 -98.41 3.71 29.89
C GLN A 544 -98.93 2.84 28.73
N ASN A 545 -99.47 1.63 28.99
CA ASN A 545 -100.48 1.03 28.11
C ASN A 545 -101.03 -0.29 28.69
N PRO A 546 -102.32 -0.39 29.03
CA PRO A 546 -103.01 -1.65 29.14
C PRO A 546 -103.85 -1.89 27.87
N GLY A 547 -103.50 -2.92 27.10
CA GLY A 547 -104.46 -3.52 26.17
C GLY A 547 -103.87 -4.03 24.86
N GLY A 548 -104.05 -5.33 24.62
CA GLY A 548 -104.37 -5.85 23.30
C GLY A 548 -103.39 -6.85 22.69
N ASP A 549 -103.75 -8.12 22.81
CA ASP A 549 -103.70 -9.17 21.78
C ASP A 549 -102.35 -9.68 21.22
N THR A 550 -101.99 -10.88 21.67
CA THR A 550 -101.48 -11.99 20.84
C THR A 550 -102.54 -12.45 19.82
N PRO A 551 -102.21 -13.05 18.64
CA PRO A 551 -101.24 -14.17 18.55
C PRO A 551 -100.43 -14.37 17.24
N HIS A 552 -99.43 -15.27 17.36
CA HIS A 552 -98.89 -16.22 16.37
C HIS A 552 -98.55 -15.79 14.94
N ALA A 553 -97.31 -16.07 14.47
CA ALA A 553 -96.92 -17.37 13.93
C ALA A 553 -95.47 -17.38 13.40
N ASP A 554 -94.77 -18.47 13.74
CA ASP A 554 -93.75 -19.21 13.00
C ASP A 554 -92.89 -18.56 11.90
N GLY A 555 -91.58 -18.79 12.04
CA GLY A 555 -90.94 -19.72 11.12
C GLY A 555 -89.75 -19.21 10.31
N ALA A 556 -88.60 -19.87 10.56
CA ALA A 556 -87.54 -20.18 9.60
C ALA A 556 -86.58 -19.03 9.19
N VAL A 557 -85.28 -19.19 8.94
CA VAL A 557 -84.33 -20.32 8.87
C VAL A 557 -82.94 -19.68 8.70
N VAL A 558 -81.93 -20.23 9.39
CA VAL A 558 -80.54 -20.52 8.96
C VAL A 558 -79.88 -19.59 7.93
N THR A 559 -78.70 -19.05 8.25
CA THR A 559 -77.41 -19.52 7.66
C THR A 559 -76.20 -18.79 8.23
N THR A 560 -75.18 -19.61 8.40
CA THR A 560 -73.81 -19.39 8.83
C THR A 560 -72.91 -18.87 7.70
N GLU A 561 -71.85 -18.20 8.13
CA GLU A 561 -70.47 -18.21 7.59
C GLU A 561 -70.20 -17.69 6.17
N SER A 562 -69.36 -16.66 6.08
CA SER A 562 -67.92 -16.81 5.75
C SER A 562 -67.13 -15.59 6.23
#